data_AF-A0A2X3L2E0-F1
#
_entry.id   AF-A0A2X3L2E0-F1
#
_cell.length_a   1.000
_cell.length_b   1.000
_cell.length_c   1.000
_cell.angle_alpha   90.00
_cell.angle_beta   90.00
_cell.angle_gamma   90.00
#
_symmetry.space_group_name_H-M   'P 1'
#
loop_
_entity.id
_entity.type
_entity.pdbx_description
1 polymer ?
#
loop_
_entity_poly.entity_id
_entity_poly.type
_entity_poly.pdbx_seq_one_letter_code
_entity_poly.pdbx_strand_id
1 'polypeptide(L)' 'MKKDGETLDITGNLTLNGVTKPVTLKAKLIGQGDDPWGGVRAGFEAEGKIKLKEFQYHSGSGPCVTGS' A
#
# COMPACT_ATOMS: atom_id res chain seq x y z
N MET A 1 -30.37 3.60 6.55
CA MET A 1 -29.21 3.08 7.30
C MET A 1 -28.08 2.89 6.29
N LYS A 2 -27.12 3.81 6.19
CA LYS A 2 -25.98 3.64 5.28
C LYS A 2 -25.01 2.69 5.96
N LYS A 3 -24.98 1.43 5.53
CA LYS A 3 -23.85 0.54 5.83
C LYS A 3 -22.72 0.98 4.90
N ASP A 4 -21.90 1.94 5.33
CA ASP A 4 -20.56 2.12 4.79
C ASP A 4 -19.76 0.88 5.24
N GLY A 5 -19.95 -0.22 4.50
CA GLY A 5 -19.49 -1.55 4.85
C GLY A 5 -17.97 -1.64 4.80
N GLU A 6 -17.39 -1.71 6.00
CA GLU A 6 -16.10 -2.33 6.34
C GLU A 6 -14.87 -1.76 5.63
N THR A 7 -14.71 -0.43 5.63
CA THR A 7 -13.37 0.16 5.57
C THR A 7 -12.68 0.03 6.93
N LEU A 8 -11.58 -0.71 6.97
CA LEU A 8 -10.72 -0.93 8.13
C LEU A 8 -9.45 -0.08 7.99
N ASP A 9 -9.17 0.77 8.97
CA ASP A 9 -7.90 1.51 9.01
C ASP A 9 -6.79 0.59 9.55
N ILE A 10 -5.97 0.05 8.65
CA ILE A 10 -4.81 -0.79 8.99
C ILE A 10 -3.61 0.12 9.17
N THR A 11 -3.12 0.22 10.41
CA THR A 11 -1.85 0.90 10.69
C THR A 11 -0.74 -0.14 10.79
N GLY A 12 0.32 0.02 9.99
CA GLY A 12 1.43 -0.93 9.93
C GLY A 12 2.73 -0.26 9.54
N ASN A 13 3.85 -0.95 9.77
CA ASN A 13 5.17 -0.45 9.38
C ASN A 13 5.45 -0.87 7.94
N LEU A 14 5.48 0.11 7.03
CA LEU A 14 5.91 -0.10 5.66
C LEU A 14 7.42 0.09 5.57
N THR A 15 8.11 -0.91 5.05
CA THR A 15 9.55 -0.82 4.75
C THR A 15 9.73 -0.67 3.25
N LEU A 16 10.25 0.48 2.83
CA LEU A 16 10.56 0.75 1.42
C LEU A 16 11.99 1.27 1.34
N ASN A 17 12.80 0.69 0.45
CA ASN A 17 14.20 1.10 0.23
C ASN A 17 15.05 1.14 1.53
N GLY A 18 14.84 0.19 2.44
CA GLY A 18 15.53 0.14 3.74
C GLY A 18 15.00 1.12 4.81
N VAL A 19 14.06 2.02 4.46
CA VAL A 19 13.44 2.95 5.40
C VAL A 19 12.11 2.36 5.91
N THR A 20 12.00 2.18 7.22
CA THR A 20 10.78 1.68 7.88
C THR A 20 9.99 2.86 8.46
N LYS A 21 8.70 2.98 8.10
CA LYS A 21 7.82 4.02 8.62
C LYS A 21 6.41 3.48 8.91
N PRO A 22 5.74 3.96 9.97
CA PRO A 22 4.34 3.65 10.20
C PRO A 22 3.47 4.37 9.15
N VAL A 23 2.60 3.61 8.49
CA VAL A 23 1.63 4.09 7.52
C VAL A 23 0.25 3.57 7.88
N THR A 24 -0.79 4.36 7.59
CA THR A 24 -2.18 3.95 7.76
C THR A 24 -2.80 3.76 6.37
N LEU A 25 -3.28 2.55 6.11
CA LEU A 25 -3.95 2.15 4.87
C LEU A 25 -5.42 1.86 5.16
N LYS A 26 -6.29 2.27 4.26
CA LYS A 26 -7.73 1.98 4.33
C LYS A 26 -7.99 0.69 3.58
N ALA A 27 -8.16 -0.40 4.29
CA ALA A 27 -8.50 -1.69 3.71
C ALA A 27 -10.02 -1.86 3.59
N LYS A 28 -10.47 -2.56 2.56
CA LYS A 28 -11.85 -2.91 2.31
C LYS A 28 -11.93 -4.36 1.86
N LEU A 29 -12.82 -5.14 2.44
CA LEU A 29 -13.09 -6.49 1.96
C LEU A 29 -13.87 -6.38 0.64
N ILE A 30 -13.30 -6.89 -0.45
CA ILE A 30 -13.95 -6.86 -1.78
C ILE A 30 -14.81 -8.10 -1.99
N GLY A 31 -14.41 -9.20 -1.38
CA GLY A 31 -15.17 -10.45 -1.42
C GLY A 31 -14.36 -11.60 -0.84
N GLN A 32 -15.07 -12.56 -0.29
CA GLN A 32 -14.52 -13.84 0.11
C GLN A 32 -15.33 -14.94 -0.56
N GLY A 33 -14.67 -15.94 -1.12
CA GLY A 33 -15.30 -17.02 -1.84
C GLY A 33 -14.48 -18.30 -1.74
N ASP A 34 -15.20 -19.41 -1.89
CA ASP A 34 -14.60 -20.73 -1.99
C ASP A 34 -13.98 -20.90 -3.37
N ASP A 35 -12.72 -21.34 -3.38
CA ASP A 35 -12.04 -21.71 -4.61
C ASP A 35 -12.51 -23.07 -5.11
N PRO A 36 -12.57 -23.27 -6.43
CA PRO A 36 -12.93 -24.56 -7.03
C PRO A 36 -11.93 -25.70 -6.72
N TRP A 37 -10.80 -25.40 -6.05
CA TRP A 37 -9.83 -26.37 -5.57
C TRP A 37 -9.88 -26.61 -4.04
N GLY A 38 -10.96 -26.20 -3.37
CA GLY A 38 -11.19 -26.48 -1.94
C GLY A 38 -10.43 -25.55 -0.97
N GLY A 39 -9.96 -24.40 -1.47
CA GLY A 39 -9.41 -23.33 -0.64
C GLY A 39 -10.45 -22.24 -0.36
N VAL A 40 -10.16 -21.36 0.59
CA VAL A 40 -10.93 -20.12 0.80
C VAL A 40 -10.04 -18.96 0.39
N ARG A 41 -10.52 -18.12 -0.51
CA ARG A 41 -9.86 -16.85 -0.88
C ARG A 41 -10.67 -15.68 -0.37
N ALA A 42 -10.00 -14.79 0.34
CA ALA A 42 -10.52 -13.47 0.69
C ALA A 42 -9.68 -12.41 -0.02
N GLY A 43 -10.34 -11.59 -0.83
CA GLY A 43 -9.76 -10.43 -1.49
C GLY A 43 -9.99 -9.20 -0.62
N PHE A 44 -8.90 -8.54 -0.24
CA PHE A 44 -8.92 -7.24 0.44
C PHE A 44 -8.26 -6.21 -0.48
N GLU A 45 -8.92 -5.08 -0.70
CA GLU A 45 -8.32 -3.90 -1.33
C GLU A 45 -7.79 -3.01 -0.23
N ALA A 46 -6.61 -2.41 -0.37
CA ALA A 46 -6.14 -1.39 0.56
C ALA A 46 -5.64 -0.17 -0.20
N GLU A 47 -6.17 1.00 0.15
CA GLU A 47 -5.76 2.28 -0.41
C GLU A 47 -5.09 3.15 0.65
N GLY A 48 -3.97 3.77 0.30
CA GLY A 48 -3.31 4.74 1.16
C GLY A 48 -2.39 5.66 0.39
N LYS A 49 -2.13 6.83 0.98
CA LYS A 49 -1.22 7.84 0.40
C LYS A 49 0.05 7.87 1.23
N ILE A 50 1.16 7.52 0.60
CA ILE A 50 2.50 7.64 1.19
C ILE A 50 3.30 8.72 0.47
N LYS A 51 4.10 9.49 1.20
CA LYS A 51 5.03 10.46 0.61
C LYS A 51 6.33 9.74 0.27
N LEU A 52 6.57 9.49 -1.02
CA LEU A 52 7.78 8.83 -1.54
C LEU A 52 9.08 9.49 -1.06
N LYS A 53 9.06 10.81 -0.85
CA LYS A 53 10.19 11.59 -0.31
C LYS A 53 10.62 11.13 1.09
N GLU A 54 9.70 10.59 1.90
CA GLU A 54 9.99 10.09 3.25
C GLU A 54 10.71 8.74 3.24
N PHE A 55 10.60 8.01 2.13
CA PHE A 55 11.26 6.72 1.90
C PHE A 55 12.55 6.86 1.08
N GLN A 56 13.10 8.07 0.98
CA GLN A 56 14.31 8.37 0.21
C GLN A 56 14.19 7.94 -1.28
N TYR A 57 12.97 7.83 -1.81
CA TYR A 57 12.79 7.58 -3.23
C TYR A 57 13.04 8.88 -3.99
N HIS A 58 14.27 9.03 -4.46
CA HIS A 58 14.71 10.15 -5.27
C HIS A 58 14.44 9.84 -6.74
N SER A 59 13.29 10.27 -7.27
CA SER A 59 13.07 10.28 -8.72
C SER A 59 13.90 11.39 -9.35
N GLY A 60 15.13 11.08 -9.75
CA GLY A 60 15.93 11.96 -10.59
C GLY A 60 17.28 12.36 -10.03
N SER A 61 18.18 11.38 -9.83
CA SER A 61 19.62 11.65 -9.84
C SER A 61 20.24 10.94 -11.03
N GLY A 62 19.86 11.37 -12.23
CA GLY A 62 20.81 11.32 -13.34
C GLY A 62 21.83 12.44 -13.08
N PRO A 63 23.14 12.17 -13.00
CA PRO A 63 24.11 13.25 -12.98
C PRO A 63 23.93 14.03 -14.28
N CYS A 64 23.50 15.28 -14.17
CA CYS A 64 23.72 16.27 -15.21
C CYS A 64 25.24 16.38 -15.40
N VAL A 65 25.79 15.59 -16.32
CA VAL A 65 27.17 15.75 -16.77
C VAL A 65 27.21 16.98 -17.68
N THR A 66 27.47 18.14 -17.08
CA THR A 66 27.99 19.30 -17.82
C THR A 66 29.41 18.97 -18.24
N GLY A 67 29.54 18.23 -19.36
CA GLY A 67 30.79 18.08 -20.08
C GLY A 67 31.06 19.37 -20.84
N SER A 68 32.09 20.09 -20.41
CA SER A 68 32.71 21.21 -21.14
C SER A 68 33.47 20.71 -22.37
#